data_AF-A0AAV8YLG3-F1
#
_entry.id   AF-A0AAV8YLG3-F1
#
_cell.length_a   1.000
_cell.length_b   1.000
_cell.length_c   1.000
_cell.angle_alpha   90.00
_cell.angle_beta   90.00
_cell.angle_gamma   90.00
#
_symmetry.space_group_name_H-M   'P 1'
#
loop_
_entity.id
_entity.type
_entity.pdbx_description
1 polymer ?
#
loop_
_entity_poly.entity_id
_entity_poly.type
_entity_poly.pdbx_seq_one_letter_code
_entity_poly.pdbx_strand_id
1 'polypeptide(L)'
;MLSVQIEQRVNPKFLFKLGKTFIEANAMVKEVYGNECIFRTYVFESFKWFKEGRETTEDDPRPGRPSTSKTDENIEIASIRKFRDYSKHQDAYK
;
A
#
# COMPACT_ATOMS: atom_id res chain seq x y z
N MET A 1 -23.16 5.89 -0.21
CA MET A 1 -22.77 5.29 -1.51
C MET A 1 -21.34 4.82 -1.35
N LEU A 2 -21.03 3.56 -1.67
CA LEU A 2 -19.62 3.11 -1.73
C LEU A 2 -18.92 3.90 -2.85
N SER A 3 -17.63 4.19 -2.70
CA SER A 3 -16.87 4.77 -3.80
C SER A 3 -16.77 3.74 -4.93
N VAL A 4 -16.79 4.20 -6.18
CA VAL A 4 -16.66 3.34 -7.37
C VAL A 4 -15.42 2.42 -7.26
N GLN A 5 -14.34 2.91 -6.65
CA GLN A 5 -13.14 2.12 -6.41
C GLN A 5 -13.35 0.96 -5.42
N ILE A 6 -14.06 1.19 -4.31
CA ILE A 6 -14.34 0.13 -3.33
C ILE A 6 -15.32 -0.89 -3.91
N GLU A 7 -16.33 -0.41 -4.63
CA GLU A 7 -17.32 -1.25 -5.33
C GLU A 7 -16.63 -2.23 -6.31
N GLN A 8 -15.74 -1.73 -7.16
CA GLN A 8 -14.99 -2.57 -8.08
C GLN A 8 -14.14 -3.63 -7.37
N ARG A 9 -13.55 -3.30 -6.21
CA ARG A 9 -12.71 -4.23 -5.43
C ARG A 9 -13.49 -5.39 -4.80
N VAL A 10 -14.77 -5.18 -4.45
CA VAL A 10 -15.60 -6.24 -3.85
C VAL A 10 -16.21 -7.18 -4.89
N ASN A 11 -16.37 -6.74 -6.13
CA ASN A 11 -16.99 -7.53 -7.19
C ASN A 11 -16.27 -8.84 -7.52
N PRO A 12 -14.93 -8.91 -7.62
CA PRO A 12 -14.24 -10.18 -7.77
C PRO A 12 -14.58 -11.21 -6.68
N LYS A 13 -14.75 -10.76 -5.43
CA LYS A 13 -15.15 -11.63 -4.31
C LYS A 13 -16.57 -12.15 -4.49
N PHE A 14 -17.49 -11.28 -4.90
CA PHE A 14 -18.87 -11.68 -5.19
C PHE A 14 -18.92 -12.72 -6.32
N LEU A 15 -18.23 -12.47 -7.43
CA LEU A 15 -18.19 -13.36 -8.60
C LEU A 15 -17.52 -14.71 -8.28
N PHE A 16 -16.47 -14.70 -7.47
CA PHE A 16 -15.84 -15.92 -6.97
C PHE A 16 -16.81 -16.77 -6.15
N LYS A 17 -17.55 -16.15 -5.21
CA LYS A 17 -18.57 -16.85 -4.40
C LYS A 17 -19.74 -17.36 -5.24
N LEU A 18 -20.03 -16.71 -6.37
CA LEU A 18 -21.02 -17.17 -7.35
C LEU A 18 -20.53 -18.36 -8.19
N GLY A 19 -19.27 -18.80 -8.01
CA GLY A 19 -18.68 -19.91 -8.76
C GLY A 19 -18.24 -19.54 -10.17
N LYS A 20 -18.14 -18.25 -10.49
CA LYS A 20 -17.62 -17.80 -11.78
C LYS A 20 -16.14 -18.13 -11.90
N THR A 21 -15.70 -18.37 -13.13
CA THR A 21 -14.28 -18.46 -13.45
C THR A 21 -13.66 -17.06 -13.53
N PHE A 22 -12.34 -17.00 -13.43
CA PHE A 22 -11.60 -15.74 -13.60
C PHE A 22 -11.89 -15.06 -14.95
N ILE A 23 -12.02 -15.84 -16.03
CA ILE A 23 -12.25 -15.30 -17.38
C ILE A 23 -13.62 -14.63 -17.46
N GLU A 24 -14.67 -15.30 -16.97
CA GLU A 24 -16.01 -14.75 -16.89
C GLU A 24 -16.05 -13.52 -15.99
N ALA A 25 -15.44 -13.58 -14.80
CA ALA A 25 -15.46 -12.48 -13.87
C ALA A 25 -14.77 -11.23 -14.43
N ASN A 26 -13.61 -11.39 -15.08
CA ASN A 26 -12.93 -10.28 -15.74
C ASN A 26 -13.74 -9.71 -16.91
N ALA A 27 -14.50 -10.52 -17.65
CA ALA A 27 -15.39 -10.03 -18.71
C ALA A 27 -16.54 -9.21 -18.11
N MET A 28 -17.21 -9.70 -17.07
CA MET A 28 -18.32 -9.02 -16.40
C MET A 28 -17.89 -7.70 -15.76
N VAL A 29 -16.74 -7.66 -15.09
CA VAL A 29 -16.21 -6.41 -14.52
C VAL A 29 -15.88 -5.39 -15.62
N LYS A 30 -15.29 -5.83 -16.74
CA LYS A 30 -15.02 -4.95 -17.88
C LYS A 30 -16.30 -4.42 -18.55
N GLU A 31 -17.34 -5.24 -18.62
CA GLU A 31 -18.63 -4.84 -19.19
C GLU A 31 -19.28 -3.70 -18.38
N VAL A 32 -19.19 -3.76 -17.05
CA VAL A 32 -19.79 -2.75 -16.16
C VAL A 32 -18.97 -1.46 -16.11
N TYR A 33 -17.64 -1.56 -15.98
CA TYR A 33 -16.78 -0.39 -15.72
C TYR A 33 -16.02 0.13 -16.95
N GLY A 34 -16.04 -0.61 -18.07
CA GLY A 34 -15.39 -0.21 -19.32
C GLY A 34 -13.90 0.09 -19.14
N ASN A 35 -13.50 1.31 -19.51
CA ASN A 35 -12.11 1.76 -19.43
C ASN A 35 -11.63 2.07 -18.00
N GLU A 36 -12.56 2.31 -17.07
CA GLU A 36 -12.26 2.60 -15.66
C GLU A 36 -12.27 1.34 -14.79
N CYS A 37 -12.29 0.17 -15.44
CA CYS A 37 -12.23 -1.15 -14.85
C CYS A 37 -10.91 -1.39 -14.10
N ILE A 38 -11.00 -2.02 -12.92
CA ILE A 38 -9.86 -2.59 -12.20
C ILE A 38 -9.01 -3.49 -13.09
N PHE A 39 -7.71 -3.50 -12.84
CA PHE A 39 -6.78 -4.27 -13.66
C PHE A 39 -7.11 -5.76 -13.66
N ARG A 40 -6.98 -6.40 -14.83
CA ARG A 40 -7.13 -7.85 -14.99
C ARG A 40 -6.25 -8.64 -14.01
N THR A 41 -5.05 -8.13 -13.71
CA THR A 41 -4.12 -8.70 -12.73
C THR A 41 -4.71 -8.71 -11.32
N TYR A 42 -5.38 -7.65 -10.89
CA TYR A 42 -6.04 -7.59 -9.58
C TYR A 42 -7.18 -8.60 -9.48
N VAL A 43 -8.00 -8.75 -10.53
CA VAL A 43 -9.06 -9.78 -10.57
C VAL A 43 -8.44 -11.18 -10.44
N PHE A 44 -7.32 -11.43 -11.10
CA PHE A 44 -6.61 -12.70 -11.03
C PHE A 44 -6.05 -12.98 -9.62
N GLU A 45 -5.35 -12.02 -9.03
CA GLU A 45 -4.78 -12.12 -7.68
C GLU A 45 -5.87 -12.33 -6.62
N SER A 46 -6.98 -11.60 -6.73
CA SER A 46 -8.14 -11.76 -5.86
C SER A 46 -8.64 -13.20 -5.89
N PHE A 47 -8.82 -13.78 -7.08
CA PHE A 47 -9.25 -15.17 -7.24
C PHE A 47 -8.25 -16.17 -6.66
N LYS A 48 -6.94 -15.89 -6.77
CA LYS A 48 -5.90 -16.71 -6.14
C LYS A 48 -6.02 -16.66 -4.61
N TRP A 49 -6.10 -15.46 -4.03
CA TRP A 49 -6.22 -15.28 -2.58
C TRP A 49 -7.49 -15.91 -2.01
N PHE A 50 -8.61 -15.82 -2.71
CA PHE A 50 -9.87 -16.44 -2.26
C PHE A 50 -9.80 -17.97 -2.29
N LYS A 51 -9.06 -18.57 -3.24
CA LYS A 51 -8.76 -20.01 -3.21
C LYS A 51 -7.84 -20.39 -2.05
N GLU A 52 -6.95 -19.50 -1.66
CA GLU A 52 -6.04 -19.66 -0.51
C GLU A 52 -6.73 -19.36 0.84
N GLY A 53 -8.02 -19.02 0.85
CA GLY A 53 -8.81 -18.80 2.05
C GLY A 53 -8.81 -17.37 2.60
N ARG A 54 -8.21 -16.40 1.89
CA ARG A 54 -8.35 -14.99 2.24
C ARG A 54 -9.81 -14.56 2.09
N GLU A 55 -10.35 -13.84 3.07
CA GLU A 55 -11.72 -13.30 2.97
C GLU A 55 -11.78 -11.79 2.76
N THR A 56 -10.73 -11.04 3.11
CA THR A 56 -10.73 -9.58 3.04
C THR A 56 -10.44 -9.07 1.63
N THR A 57 -11.15 -8.02 1.22
CA THR A 57 -10.92 -7.27 -0.03
C THR A 57 -10.08 -6.01 0.17
N GLU A 58 -9.77 -5.69 1.43
CA GLU A 58 -8.91 -4.58 1.80
C GLU A 58 -7.43 -4.92 1.59
N ASP A 59 -6.65 -3.88 1.31
CA ASP A 59 -5.19 -3.99 1.23
C ASP A 59 -4.65 -4.44 2.60
N ASP A 60 -3.59 -5.25 2.58
CA ASP A 60 -2.87 -5.56 3.81
C ASP A 60 -2.24 -4.29 4.40
N PRO A 61 -2.04 -4.24 5.73
CA PRO A 61 -1.32 -3.15 6.37
C PRO A 61 0.01 -2.93 5.66
N ARG A 62 0.20 -1.74 5.10
CA ARG A 62 1.46 -1.41 4.43
C ARG A 62 2.51 -1.21 5.52
N PRO A 63 3.67 -1.88 5.44
CA PRO A 63 4.77 -1.57 6.34
C PRO A 63 5.09 -0.09 6.17
N GLY A 64 5.02 0.66 7.26
CA GLY A 64 5.36 2.07 7.27
C GLY A 64 6.82 2.27 6.86
N ARG A 65 7.22 3.54 6.64
CA ARG A 65 8.62 3.86 6.38
C ARG A 65 9.48 3.36 7.56
N PRO A 66 10.50 2.51 7.33
CA PRO A 66 11.45 2.18 8.37
C PRO A 66 12.14 3.47 8.83
N SER A 67 12.00 3.80 10.12
CA SER A 67 12.70 4.94 10.71
C SER A 67 14.15 4.55 11.02
N THR A 68 15.00 4.46 9.99
CA THR A 68 16.43 4.14 10.15
C THR A 68 17.27 5.30 10.71
N SER A 69 16.69 6.49 10.91
CA SER A 69 17.40 7.69 11.35
C SER A 69 17.56 7.85 12.86
N LYS A 70 16.89 7.03 13.68
CA LYS A 70 16.90 7.12 15.14
C LYS A 70 17.71 5.99 15.79
N THR A 71 18.93 5.76 15.32
CA THR A 71 19.89 4.94 16.06
C THR A 71 20.61 5.81 17.08
N ASP A 72 20.99 5.25 18.23
CA ASP A 72 21.72 5.99 19.28
C ASP A 72 23.02 6.61 18.73
N GLU A 73 23.70 5.90 17.83
CA GLU A 73 24.88 6.37 17.10
C GLU A 73 24.57 7.63 16.26
N ASN A 74 23.46 7.64 15.52
CA ASN A 74 23.08 8.80 14.71
C ASN A 74 22.67 10.00 15.59
N ILE A 75 22.12 9.76 16.78
CA ILE A 75 21.78 10.79 17.77
C ILE A 75 23.06 11.39 18.36
N GLU A 76 24.04 10.56 18.70
CA GLU A 76 25.34 10.98 19.23
C GLU A 76 26.17 11.77 18.20
N ILE A 77 26.23 11.30 16.95
CA ILE A 77 26.91 12.04 15.88
C ILE A 77 26.25 13.41 15.65
N ALA A 78 24.92 13.49 15.73
CA ALA A 78 24.19 14.75 15.58
C ALA A 78 24.44 15.71 16.76
N SER A 79 24.56 15.21 17.99
CA SER A 79 24.86 16.03 19.16
C SER A 79 26.29 16.58 19.11
N ILE A 80 27.27 15.75 18.71
CA ILE A 80 28.66 16.16 18.51
C ILE A 80 28.77 17.23 17.41
N ARG A 81 28.06 17.05 16.28
CA ARG A 81 28.03 18.05 15.20
C ARG A 81 27.48 19.40 15.67
N LYS A 82 26.36 19.39 16.41
CA LYS A 82 25.78 20.61 16.98
C LYS A 82 26.74 21.32 17.94
N PHE A 83 27.43 20.57 18.80
CA PHE A 83 28.40 21.14 19.73
C PHE A 83 29.58 21.80 19.00
N ARG A 84 30.14 21.12 17.99
CA ARG A 84 31.22 21.64 17.15
C ARG A 84 30.82 22.92 16.43
N ASP A 85 29.63 22.94 15.84
CA ASP A 85 29.17 24.10 15.07
C ASP A 85 28.85 25.29 15.99
N TYR A 86 28.38 25.05 17.22
CA TYR A 86 28.22 26.08 18.25
C TYR A 86 29.55 26.69 18.69
N SER A 87 30.57 25.84 18.95
CA SER A 87 31.91 26.31 19.32
C SER A 87 32.54 27.17 18.22
N LYS A 88 32.44 26.72 16.95
CA LYS A 88 32.95 27.48 15.80
C LYS A 88 32.26 28.84 15.64
N HIS A 89 30.95 28.92 15.90
CA HIS A 89 30.23 30.19 15.89
C HIS A 89 30.73 31.13 16.99
N GLN A 90 31.01 30.63 18.19
CA GLN A 90 31.49 31.44 19.29
C GLN A 90 32.89 32.01 19.05
N ASP A 91 33.76 31.24 18.39
CA ASP A 91 35.11 31.69 18.00
C ASP A 91 35.10 32.68 16.82
N ALA A 92 34.07 32.66 15.97
CA ALA A 92 33.95 33.54 14.81
C ALA A 92 33.52 34.98 15.14
N TYR A 93 33.01 35.23 16.35
CA TYR A 93 32.58 36.55 16.82
C TYR A 93 33.50 37.13 17.92
N LYS A 94 34.73 36.61 18.01
CA LYS A 94 35.77 37.07 18.94
C LYS A 94 36.94 37.65 18.15
#